data_AF-A0A7J4TP15-F1
#
_entry.id   AF-A0A7J4TP15-F1
#
_cell.length_a   1.000
_cell.length_b   1.000
_cell.length_c   1.000
_cell.angle_alpha   90.00
_cell.angle_beta   90.00
_cell.angle_gamma   90.00
#
_symmetry.space_group_name_H-M   'P 1'
#
loop_
_entity.id
_entity.type
_entity.pdbx_description
1 polymer ?
#
loop_
_entity_poly.entity_id
_entity_poly.type
_entity_poly.pdbx_seq_one_letter_code
_entity_poly.pdbx_strand_id
1 'polypeptide(L)'
;MAGDARPHMLSPSAWNRYETCPRMYWLSRQGLPRKAGMAASVGTAVHASIEDLLNIDLSGKEDAESGWITEVGERLLKQRWEEEKAVFMSTPRRPKWKEEKWKDATQHQRGGIIMLLDHVGVRGLDHSRITVALWKRIQSTAIAIEGELKTSDGRLMGRLDLLMADLGEDGQPKGWLVADLKTGRVPEGELKVDVNRQLRMYRDILLANNPGAPPVRTEGWYTHDASKWAATGANVLEDAYAAWQATVPTPLPMEATVGDDSCGGFCDWKAWCPHWWQWRHENGTLHKSDFSDAVVLLHEFDPSSGAAVLELCEPLNAEGRAVPTGVQQSAKFTDRGKEALQETLGGGHQGALFLGSVMTQNRVWRVGHWCDVLPWAPMPDGIEHHK
;
A
#
# COMPACT_ATOMS: atom_id res chain seq x y z
N MET A 1 -15.31 -31.13 -4.78
CA MET A 1 -16.25 -30.01 -4.93
C MET A 1 -15.49 -28.87 -5.57
N ALA A 2 -15.79 -28.53 -6.82
CA ALA A 2 -15.21 -27.36 -7.47
C ALA A 2 -15.75 -26.14 -6.71
N GLY A 3 -14.90 -25.47 -5.93
CA GLY A 3 -15.29 -24.23 -5.29
C GLY A 3 -15.56 -23.22 -6.39
N ASP A 4 -16.77 -22.65 -6.43
CA ASP A 4 -17.11 -21.60 -7.38
C ASP A 4 -16.00 -20.54 -7.39
N ALA A 5 -15.40 -20.36 -8.57
CA ALA A 5 -14.37 -19.35 -8.76
C ALA A 5 -14.99 -18.00 -8.40
N ARG A 6 -14.38 -17.28 -7.44
CA ARG A 6 -14.87 -15.95 -7.07
C ARG A 6 -14.93 -15.08 -8.33
N PRO A 7 -16.06 -14.41 -8.59
CA PRO A 7 -16.20 -13.57 -9.78
C PRO A 7 -15.11 -12.49 -9.79
N HIS A 8 -14.57 -12.19 -10.99
CA HIS A 8 -13.54 -11.17 -11.18
C HIS A 8 -14.09 -9.79 -10.81
N MET A 9 -13.40 -9.12 -9.88
CA MET A 9 -13.75 -7.78 -9.43
C MET A 9 -12.53 -6.85 -9.53
N LEU A 10 -12.78 -5.62 -9.96
CA LEU A 10 -11.76 -4.57 -10.01
C LEU A 10 -11.93 -3.60 -8.84
N SER A 11 -10.85 -3.39 -8.09
CA SER A 11 -10.77 -2.36 -7.05
C SER A 11 -9.90 -1.18 -7.50
N PRO A 12 -10.03 0.02 -6.90
CA PRO A 12 -9.20 1.17 -7.26
C PRO A 12 -7.70 0.88 -7.22
N SER A 13 -7.23 0.16 -6.20
CA SER A 13 -5.80 -0.18 -6.09
C SER A 13 -5.35 -1.15 -7.19
N ALA A 14 -6.23 -2.05 -7.64
CA ALA A 14 -5.97 -2.94 -8.76
C ALA A 14 -5.97 -2.18 -10.09
N TRP A 15 -6.90 -1.24 -10.26
CA TRP A 15 -6.95 -0.37 -11.43
C TRP A 15 -5.70 0.51 -11.53
N ASN A 16 -5.30 1.15 -10.43
CA ASN A 16 -4.07 1.95 -10.39
C ASN A 16 -2.82 1.12 -10.75
N ARG A 17 -2.72 -0.13 -10.29
CA ARG A 17 -1.61 -1.02 -10.72
C ARG A 17 -1.63 -1.32 -12.21
N TYR A 18 -2.82 -1.58 -12.78
CA TYR A 18 -2.96 -1.83 -14.22
C TYR A 18 -2.52 -0.62 -15.05
N GLU A 19 -2.93 0.56 -14.61
CA GLU A 19 -2.61 1.84 -15.26
C GLU A 19 -1.13 2.19 -15.17
N THR A 20 -0.46 1.84 -14.06
CA THR A 20 1.00 1.96 -13.97
C THR A 20 1.69 0.99 -14.93
N CYS A 21 1.27 -0.28 -14.95
CA CYS A 21 1.83 -1.31 -15.81
C CYS A 21 0.94 -2.56 -15.81
N PRO A 22 0.37 -2.99 -16.96
CA PRO A 22 -0.47 -4.19 -17.01
C PRO A 22 0.27 -5.45 -16.53
N ARG A 23 1.57 -5.59 -16.85
CA ARG A 23 2.45 -6.63 -16.30
C ARG A 23 2.50 -6.63 -14.77
N MET A 24 2.59 -5.46 -14.14
CA MET A 24 2.59 -5.31 -12.68
C MET A 24 1.27 -5.80 -12.08
N TYR A 25 0.13 -5.42 -12.68
CA TYR A 25 -1.18 -5.94 -12.29
C TYR A 25 -1.21 -7.46 -12.40
N TRP A 26 -0.81 -8.01 -13.54
CA TRP A 26 -0.82 -9.45 -13.77
C TRP A 26 0.05 -10.20 -12.75
N LEU A 27 1.29 -9.73 -12.49
CA LEU A 27 2.20 -10.30 -11.48
C LEU A 27 1.59 -10.26 -10.07
N SER A 28 0.89 -9.17 -9.71
CA SER A 28 0.18 -9.04 -8.43
C SER A 28 -0.91 -10.09 -8.22
N ARG A 29 -1.38 -10.69 -9.32
CA ARG A 29 -2.38 -11.73 -9.35
C ARG A 29 -1.78 -13.12 -9.44
N GLN A 30 -0.46 -13.34 -9.47
CA GLN A 30 0.14 -14.69 -9.59
C GLN A 30 0.38 -15.43 -8.25
N GLY A 31 -0.04 -14.86 -7.12
CA GLY A 31 0.23 -15.47 -5.80
C GLY A 31 1.67 -15.31 -5.33
N LEU A 32 2.45 -14.46 -6.01
CA LEU A 32 3.82 -14.11 -5.64
C LEU A 32 3.87 -13.41 -4.27
N PRO A 33 4.95 -13.61 -3.48
CA PRO A 33 5.04 -13.07 -2.13
C PRO A 33 5.07 -11.54 -2.14
N ARG A 34 4.11 -10.95 -1.44
CA ARG A 34 4.00 -9.51 -1.25
C ARG A 34 4.93 -9.04 -0.14
N LYS A 35 5.50 -7.85 -0.30
CA LYS A 35 6.33 -7.23 0.72
C LYS A 35 5.45 -6.54 1.75
N ALA A 36 5.61 -6.87 3.03
CA ALA A 36 5.08 -6.03 4.10
C ALA A 36 5.86 -4.71 4.15
N GLY A 37 5.18 -3.59 4.35
CA GLY A 37 5.79 -2.26 4.34
C GLY A 37 5.47 -1.49 5.60
N MET A 38 6.49 -0.95 6.28
CA MET A 38 6.30 -0.21 7.53
C MET A 38 5.31 0.95 7.39
N ALA A 39 5.38 1.70 6.29
CA ALA A 39 4.45 2.82 6.04
C ALA A 39 3.00 2.35 5.86
N ALA A 40 2.79 1.23 5.15
CA ALA A 40 1.47 0.63 4.98
C ALA A 40 0.92 0.14 6.33
N SER A 41 1.74 -0.54 7.13
CA SER A 41 1.36 -1.02 8.47
C SER A 41 1.01 0.12 9.43
N VAL A 42 1.77 1.22 9.43
CA VAL A 42 1.38 2.43 10.19
C VAL A 42 0.01 2.92 9.74
N GLY A 43 -0.23 3.01 8.43
CA GLY A 43 -1.53 3.37 7.86
C GLY A 43 -2.66 2.47 8.37
N THR A 44 -2.50 1.15 8.24
CA THR A 44 -3.51 0.17 8.69
C THR A 44 -3.85 0.35 10.18
N ALA A 45 -2.84 0.43 11.06
CA ALA A 45 -3.06 0.57 12.49
C ALA A 45 -3.77 1.89 12.84
N VAL A 46 -3.41 2.99 12.16
CA VAL A 46 -4.04 4.29 12.35
C VAL A 46 -5.50 4.26 11.91
N HIS A 47 -5.79 3.79 10.68
CA HIS A 47 -7.15 3.75 10.14
C HIS A 47 -8.07 2.95 11.05
N ALA A 48 -7.66 1.71 11.39
CA ALA A 48 -8.39 0.85 12.30
C ALA A 48 -8.62 1.51 13.67
N SER A 49 -7.63 2.25 14.20
CA SER A 49 -7.81 2.95 15.48
C SER A 49 -8.82 4.11 15.42
N ILE A 50 -8.93 4.80 14.28
CA ILE A 50 -9.90 5.87 14.07
C ILE A 50 -11.30 5.28 13.89
N GLU A 51 -11.40 4.16 13.15
CA GLU A 51 -12.63 3.39 12.98
C GLU A 51 -13.14 2.86 14.34
N ASP A 52 -12.26 2.32 15.18
CA ASP A 52 -12.60 1.88 16.54
C ASP A 52 -13.11 3.04 17.41
N LEU A 53 -12.45 4.20 17.32
CA LEU A 53 -12.88 5.40 18.05
C LEU A 53 -14.25 5.87 17.59
N LEU A 54 -14.56 5.80 16.30
CA LEU A 54 -15.89 6.15 15.78
C LEU A 54 -16.96 5.11 16.15
N ASN A 55 -16.58 3.84 16.36
CA ASN A 55 -17.50 2.77 16.76
C ASN A 55 -17.58 2.53 18.27
N ILE A 56 -16.91 3.33 19.10
CA ILE A 56 -16.91 3.12 20.54
C ILE A 56 -18.29 3.33 21.17
N ASP A 57 -18.67 2.45 22.08
CA ASP A 57 -19.88 2.59 22.88
C ASP A 57 -19.69 3.62 24.01
N LEU A 58 -20.49 4.68 23.98
CA LEU A 58 -20.51 5.77 24.96
C LEU A 58 -21.84 5.85 25.74
N SER A 59 -22.68 4.82 25.65
CA SER A 59 -24.02 4.82 26.27
C SER A 59 -23.99 4.99 27.80
N GLY A 60 -22.96 4.45 28.46
CA GLY A 60 -22.76 4.57 29.92
C GLY A 60 -21.95 5.78 30.38
N LYS A 61 -21.55 6.69 29.49
CA LYS A 61 -20.72 7.85 29.83
C LYS A 61 -21.52 9.15 29.91
N GLU A 62 -21.16 10.00 30.87
CA GLU A 62 -21.77 11.31 31.05
C GLU A 62 -21.35 12.26 29.92
N ASP A 63 -22.31 12.99 29.37
CA ASP A 63 -22.11 13.88 28.24
C ASP A 63 -21.05 14.98 28.48
N ALA A 64 -20.90 15.41 29.74
CA ALA A 64 -19.92 16.42 30.15
C ALA A 64 -18.51 15.85 30.42
N GLU A 65 -18.34 14.52 30.47
CA GLU A 65 -17.05 13.88 30.72
C GLU A 65 -16.05 14.26 29.60
N SER A 66 -14.87 14.75 29.99
CA SER A 66 -13.75 15.10 29.11
C SER A 66 -12.48 14.36 29.50
N GLY A 67 -11.41 14.44 28.70
CA GLY A 67 -10.12 13.80 28.97
C GLY A 67 -10.04 12.32 28.58
N TRP A 68 -11.20 11.68 28.41
CA TRP A 68 -11.32 10.25 28.12
C TRP A 68 -10.67 9.83 26.78
N ILE A 69 -10.77 10.67 25.74
CA ILE A 69 -10.36 10.28 24.38
C ILE A 69 -8.85 10.11 24.23
N THR A 70 -8.04 10.78 25.06
CA THR A 70 -6.57 10.64 25.02
C THR A 70 -6.17 9.24 25.45
N GLU A 71 -6.69 8.78 26.60
CA GLU A 71 -6.40 7.45 27.13
C GLU A 71 -7.01 6.35 26.25
N VAL A 72 -8.27 6.53 25.84
CA VAL A 72 -8.97 5.56 24.99
C VAL A 72 -8.31 5.47 23.61
N GLY A 73 -7.97 6.60 22.99
CA GLY A 73 -7.31 6.66 21.69
C GLY A 73 -5.95 5.97 21.71
N GLU A 74 -5.13 6.24 22.73
CA GLU A 74 -3.84 5.56 22.90
C GLU A 74 -4.01 4.06 23.08
N ARG A 75 -4.95 3.62 23.92
CA ARG A 75 -5.24 2.20 24.15
C ARG A 75 -5.64 1.48 22.85
N LEU A 76 -6.56 2.06 22.08
CA LEU A 76 -7.04 1.48 20.81
C LEU A 76 -5.91 1.43 19.77
N LEU A 77 -5.16 2.53 19.61
CA LEU A 77 -4.03 2.55 18.69
C LEU A 77 -2.96 1.52 19.09
N LYS A 78 -2.69 1.38 20.40
CA LYS A 78 -1.70 0.42 20.89
C LYS A 78 -2.12 -1.01 20.59
N GLN A 79 -3.40 -1.32 20.76
CA GLN A 79 -3.97 -2.61 20.37
C GLN A 79 -3.77 -2.88 18.88
N ARG A 80 -4.21 -1.96 18.00
CA ARG A 80 -4.07 -2.11 16.53
C ARG A 80 -2.62 -2.17 16.07
N TRP A 81 -1.72 -1.47 16.75
CA TRP A 81 -0.28 -1.52 16.49
C TRP A 81 0.32 -2.90 16.74
N GLU A 82 -0.01 -3.54 17.87
CA GLU A 82 0.49 -4.89 18.17
C GLU A 82 -0.16 -5.96 17.29
N GLU A 83 -1.45 -5.81 16.95
CA GLU A 83 -2.15 -6.67 15.97
C GLU A 83 -1.46 -6.60 14.59
N GLU A 84 -1.25 -5.39 14.07
CA GLU A 84 -0.58 -5.19 12.79
C GLU A 84 0.88 -5.65 12.82
N LYS A 85 1.59 -5.45 13.94
CA LYS A 85 2.95 -5.97 14.12
C LYS A 85 3.00 -7.49 14.01
N ALA A 86 2.02 -8.20 14.58
CA ALA A 86 1.95 -9.65 14.46
C ALA A 86 1.75 -10.09 12.99
N VAL A 87 0.87 -9.41 12.25
CA VAL A 87 0.66 -9.65 10.81
C VAL A 87 1.93 -9.34 10.01
N PHE A 88 2.56 -8.20 10.27
CA PHE A 88 3.81 -7.80 9.64
C PHE A 88 4.90 -8.85 9.87
N MET A 89 5.08 -9.30 11.12
CA MET A 89 6.12 -10.27 11.49
C MET A 89 5.85 -11.69 10.97
N SER A 90 4.59 -12.06 10.74
CA SER A 90 4.24 -13.33 10.09
C SER A 90 4.36 -13.30 8.56
N THR A 91 4.41 -12.12 7.95
CA THR A 91 4.61 -11.98 6.51
C THR A 91 6.05 -12.36 6.13
N PRO A 92 6.29 -13.39 5.28
CA PRO A 92 7.65 -13.86 5.00
C PRO A 92 8.56 -12.78 4.40
N ARG A 93 8.06 -12.07 3.38
CA ARG A 93 8.78 -10.98 2.75
C ARG A 93 8.47 -9.67 3.49
N ARG A 94 9.35 -9.28 4.39
CA ARG A 94 9.21 -8.07 5.22
C ARG A 94 10.57 -7.46 5.53
N PRO A 95 10.67 -6.14 5.73
CA PRO A 95 11.82 -5.53 6.38
C PRO A 95 11.73 -5.69 7.92
N LYS A 96 12.63 -5.04 8.65
CA LYS A 96 12.53 -4.92 10.11
C LYS A 96 11.36 -4.03 10.54
N TRP A 97 10.65 -4.44 11.60
CA TRP A 97 9.68 -3.62 12.31
C TRP A 97 10.37 -2.48 13.08
N LYS A 98 9.86 -1.27 12.94
CA LYS A 98 10.46 -0.05 13.50
C LYS A 98 9.60 0.49 14.65
N GLU A 99 9.95 0.14 15.88
CA GLU A 99 9.21 0.63 17.07
C GLU A 99 9.23 2.16 17.17
N GLU A 100 10.29 2.80 16.67
CA GLU A 100 10.39 4.26 16.63
C GLU A 100 9.32 4.93 15.76
N LYS A 101 8.61 4.16 14.92
CA LYS A 101 7.45 4.64 14.12
C LYS A 101 6.15 4.71 14.91
N TRP A 102 6.12 4.26 16.16
CA TRP A 102 4.99 4.47 17.07
C TRP A 102 4.61 5.96 17.21
N LYS A 103 5.61 6.85 17.25
CA LYS A 103 5.38 8.30 17.34
C LYS A 103 4.69 8.87 16.09
N ASP A 104 4.96 8.29 14.93
CA ASP A 104 4.32 8.71 13.67
C ASP A 104 2.87 8.23 13.69
N ALA A 105 2.61 6.99 14.14
CA ALA A 105 1.24 6.47 14.30
C ALA A 105 0.41 7.33 15.27
N THR A 106 0.97 7.75 16.40
CA THR A 106 0.25 8.61 17.36
C THR A 106 0.00 10.01 16.79
N GLN A 107 0.95 10.57 16.04
CA GLN A 107 0.73 11.84 15.31
C GLN A 107 -0.41 11.71 14.30
N HIS A 108 -0.42 10.65 13.49
CA HIS A 108 -1.46 10.42 12.49
C HIS A 108 -2.85 10.19 13.13
N GLN A 109 -2.94 9.42 14.22
CA GLN A 109 -4.22 9.27 14.93
C GLN A 109 -4.73 10.62 15.46
N ARG A 110 -3.85 11.45 16.01
CA ARG A 110 -4.21 12.79 16.45
C ARG A 110 -4.72 13.65 15.28
N GLY A 111 -4.04 13.61 14.14
CA GLY A 111 -4.50 14.29 12.94
C GLY A 111 -5.89 13.82 12.49
N GLY A 112 -6.16 12.50 12.50
CA GLY A 112 -7.48 11.95 12.21
C GLY A 112 -8.58 12.51 13.14
N ILE A 113 -8.32 12.57 14.45
CA ILE A 113 -9.23 13.17 15.44
C ILE A 113 -9.49 14.66 15.14
N ILE A 114 -8.45 15.43 14.82
CA ILE A 114 -8.57 16.85 14.45
C ILE A 114 -9.47 17.01 13.23
N MET A 115 -9.32 16.15 12.22
CA MET A 115 -10.11 16.24 10.99
C MET A 115 -11.59 15.92 11.21
N LEU A 116 -11.89 14.98 12.11
CA LEU A 116 -13.26 14.66 12.55
C LEU A 116 -13.89 15.81 13.35
N LEU A 117 -13.13 16.48 14.22
CA LEU A 117 -13.59 17.69 14.92
C LEU A 117 -13.88 18.83 13.94
N ASP A 118 -12.96 19.08 13.01
CA ASP A 118 -13.12 20.13 12.00
C ASP A 118 -14.35 19.84 11.11
N HIS A 119 -14.64 18.58 10.82
CA HIS A 119 -15.84 18.20 10.06
C HIS A 119 -17.15 18.64 10.74
N VAL A 120 -17.22 18.63 12.07
CA VAL A 120 -18.39 19.14 12.84
C VAL A 120 -18.26 20.63 13.23
N GLY A 121 -17.30 21.34 12.63
CA GLY A 121 -17.08 22.78 12.83
C GLY A 121 -16.28 23.14 14.08
N VAL A 122 -15.59 22.18 14.71
CA VAL A 122 -14.78 22.42 15.90
C VAL A 122 -13.30 22.48 15.53
N ARG A 123 -12.68 23.65 15.69
CA ARG A 123 -11.26 23.88 15.38
C ARG A 123 -10.45 24.28 16.61
N GLY A 124 -9.21 23.81 16.69
CA GLY A 124 -8.27 24.19 17.75
C GLY A 124 -8.64 23.72 19.15
N LEU A 125 -9.59 22.79 19.29
CA LEU A 125 -9.94 22.20 20.56
C LEU A 125 -8.86 21.20 20.98
N ASP A 126 -8.32 21.38 22.18
CA ASP A 126 -7.39 20.41 22.77
C ASP A 126 -8.07 19.06 22.99
N HIS A 127 -7.35 17.96 22.73
CA HIS A 127 -7.94 16.62 22.78
C HIS A 127 -8.43 16.25 24.19
N SER A 128 -7.79 16.74 25.25
CA SER A 128 -8.25 16.51 26.63
C SER A 128 -9.58 17.20 26.94
N ARG A 129 -10.01 18.16 26.12
CA ARG A 129 -11.26 18.91 26.29
C ARG A 129 -12.41 18.37 25.45
N ILE A 130 -12.18 17.33 24.64
CA ILE A 130 -13.23 16.68 23.85
C ILE A 130 -14.18 15.98 24.82
N THR A 131 -15.43 16.45 24.86
CA THR A 131 -16.47 15.86 25.69
C THR A 131 -17.09 14.65 25.02
N VAL A 132 -17.70 13.76 25.81
CA VAL A 132 -18.51 12.64 25.31
C VAL A 132 -19.63 13.13 24.41
N ALA A 133 -20.33 14.21 24.75
CA ALA A 133 -21.38 14.79 23.92
C ALA A 133 -20.86 15.23 22.53
N LEU A 134 -19.69 15.86 22.49
CA LEU A 134 -19.09 16.29 21.23
C LEU A 134 -18.73 15.08 20.35
N TRP A 135 -18.18 14.02 20.93
CA TRP A 135 -17.87 12.82 20.17
C TRP A 135 -19.12 12.08 19.68
N LYS A 136 -20.17 11.98 20.51
CA LYS A 136 -21.48 11.46 20.07
C LYS A 136 -22.03 12.24 18.88
N ARG A 137 -21.83 13.56 18.83
CA ARG A 137 -22.18 14.40 17.66
C ARG A 137 -21.35 14.04 16.43
N ILE A 138 -20.06 13.73 16.57
CA ILE A 138 -19.24 13.22 15.45
C ILE A 138 -19.78 11.87 14.99
N GLN A 139 -20.02 10.93 15.91
CA GLN A 139 -20.55 9.60 15.59
C GLN A 139 -21.89 9.69 14.86
N SER A 140 -22.77 10.62 15.24
CA SER A 140 -24.07 10.80 14.59
C SER A 140 -23.99 11.30 13.14
N THR A 141 -22.82 11.76 12.69
CA THR A 141 -22.59 12.11 11.27
C THR A 141 -22.11 10.93 10.45
N ALA A 142 -21.62 9.86 11.07
CA ALA A 142 -21.15 8.67 10.35
C ALA A 142 -22.34 7.87 9.80
N ILE A 143 -22.31 7.63 8.49
CA ILE A 143 -23.29 6.80 7.76
C ILE A 143 -22.73 5.37 7.62
N ALA A 144 -21.44 5.26 7.29
CA ALA A 144 -20.72 3.99 7.28
C ALA A 144 -19.25 4.21 7.66
N ILE A 145 -18.68 3.24 8.37
CA ILE A 145 -17.27 3.18 8.77
C ILE A 145 -16.74 1.84 8.26
N GLU A 146 -15.64 1.86 7.50
CA GLU A 146 -15.11 0.70 6.78
C GLU A 146 -16.15 0.03 5.84
N GLY A 147 -16.90 0.84 5.10
CA GLY A 147 -18.01 0.38 4.25
C GLY A 147 -17.55 -0.31 2.97
N GLU A 148 -18.04 -1.54 2.70
CA GLU A 148 -17.87 -2.17 1.39
C GLU A 148 -18.79 -1.51 0.35
N LEU A 149 -18.23 -1.15 -0.81
CA LEU A 149 -18.95 -0.53 -1.91
C LEU A 149 -18.79 -1.41 -3.16
N LYS A 150 -19.89 -1.82 -3.80
CA LYS A 150 -19.87 -2.63 -5.03
C LYS A 150 -20.88 -2.11 -6.03
N THR A 151 -20.59 -2.20 -7.32
CA THR A 151 -21.63 -1.96 -8.35
C THR A 151 -22.71 -3.03 -8.29
N SER A 152 -23.90 -2.71 -8.79
CA SER A 152 -25.05 -3.63 -8.82
C SER A 152 -24.77 -4.93 -9.60
N ASP A 153 -23.89 -4.88 -10.60
CA ASP A 153 -23.43 -6.05 -11.37
C ASP A 153 -22.24 -6.78 -10.72
N GLY A 154 -21.74 -6.28 -9.59
CA GLY A 154 -20.65 -6.86 -8.81
C GLY A 154 -19.26 -6.77 -9.46
N ARG A 155 -19.07 -6.07 -10.58
CA ARG A 155 -17.78 -6.03 -11.29
C ARG A 155 -16.77 -5.07 -10.69
N LEU A 156 -17.24 -3.95 -10.16
CA LEU A 156 -16.40 -2.95 -9.51
C LEU A 156 -16.63 -2.99 -8.01
N MET A 157 -15.55 -2.82 -7.24
CA MET A 157 -15.61 -2.80 -5.79
C MET A 157 -14.69 -1.75 -5.17
N GLY A 158 -14.98 -1.35 -3.95
CA GLY A 158 -14.21 -0.42 -3.15
C GLY A 158 -14.44 -0.66 -1.66
N ARG A 159 -13.56 -0.09 -0.83
CA ARG A 159 -13.75 -0.01 0.61
C ARG A 159 -13.61 1.45 0.99
N LEU A 160 -14.70 2.02 1.48
CA LEU A 160 -14.74 3.39 2.00
C LEU A 160 -14.18 3.37 3.40
N ASP A 161 -13.19 4.21 3.69
CA ASP A 161 -12.76 4.39 5.09
C ASP A 161 -13.92 5.00 5.88
N LEU A 162 -14.44 6.15 5.42
CA LEU A 162 -15.57 6.85 6.04
C LEU A 162 -16.58 7.34 5.00
N LEU A 163 -17.86 7.11 5.27
CA LEU A 163 -18.99 7.80 4.65
C LEU A 163 -19.73 8.56 5.75
N MET A 164 -19.83 9.88 5.60
CA MET A 164 -20.39 10.79 6.60
C MET A 164 -21.42 11.72 5.97
N ALA A 165 -22.29 12.31 6.78
CA ALA A 165 -23.14 13.41 6.35
C ALA A 165 -22.27 14.63 6.01
N ASP A 166 -22.39 15.18 4.80
CA ASP A 166 -21.70 16.43 4.46
C ASP A 166 -22.44 17.59 5.11
N LEU A 167 -21.79 18.27 6.06
CA LEU A 167 -22.40 19.36 6.81
C LEU A 167 -22.20 20.70 6.08
N GLY A 168 -23.26 21.52 6.06
CA GLY A 168 -23.21 22.92 5.68
C GLY A 168 -22.56 23.79 6.76
N GLU A 169 -22.41 25.08 6.48
CA GLU A 169 -21.89 26.06 7.45
C GLU A 169 -22.82 26.23 8.67
N ASP A 170 -24.11 25.96 8.49
CA ASP A 170 -25.14 25.93 9.52
C ASP A 170 -25.15 24.63 10.35
N GLY A 171 -24.27 23.68 10.01
CA GLY A 171 -24.21 22.36 10.64
C GLY A 171 -25.30 21.39 10.20
N GLN A 172 -26.12 21.73 9.20
CA GLN A 172 -27.15 20.85 8.66
C GLN A 172 -26.60 19.96 7.55
N PRO A 173 -27.09 18.71 7.40
CA PRO A 173 -26.70 17.86 6.29
C PRO A 173 -27.13 18.46 4.94
N LYS A 174 -26.18 18.65 4.02
CA LYS A 174 -26.40 19.10 2.64
C LYS A 174 -26.07 18.02 1.60
N GLY A 175 -25.47 16.92 2.00
CA GLY A 175 -24.92 15.91 1.10
C GLY A 175 -24.32 14.72 1.83
N TRP A 176 -23.55 13.93 1.09
CA TRP A 176 -22.68 12.89 1.62
C TRP A 176 -21.22 13.25 1.40
N LEU A 177 -20.38 12.93 2.38
CA LEU A 177 -18.94 13.06 2.34
C LEU A 177 -18.32 11.66 2.41
N VAL A 178 -17.57 11.30 1.38
CA VAL A 178 -16.63 10.17 1.43
C VAL A 178 -15.27 10.72 1.82
N ALA A 179 -14.73 10.28 2.95
CA ALA A 179 -13.39 10.62 3.39
C ALA A 179 -12.50 9.37 3.36
N ASP A 180 -11.42 9.41 2.57
CA ASP A 180 -10.40 8.38 2.51
C ASP A 180 -9.18 8.87 3.30
N LEU A 181 -8.85 8.18 4.38
CA LEU A 181 -7.78 8.59 5.29
C LEU A 181 -6.42 8.30 4.62
N LYS A 182 -5.46 9.21 4.77
CA LYS A 182 -4.13 9.10 4.16
C LYS A 182 -3.06 9.39 5.20
N THR A 183 -2.14 8.44 5.38
CA THR A 183 -0.91 8.60 6.18
C THR A 183 0.33 8.87 5.32
N GLY A 184 0.17 8.93 4.00
CA GLY A 184 1.25 9.18 3.05
C GLY A 184 1.63 10.66 2.90
N ARG A 185 2.51 10.94 1.93
CA ARG A 185 2.93 12.31 1.58
C ARG A 185 1.73 13.16 1.17
N VAL A 186 1.62 14.33 1.77
CA VAL A 186 0.61 15.36 1.46
C VAL A 186 0.79 15.82 0.00
N PRO A 187 -0.29 16.08 -0.75
CA PRO A 187 -0.21 16.59 -2.11
C PRO A 187 0.42 17.99 -2.18
N GLU A 188 1.03 18.30 -3.32
CA GLU A 188 1.54 19.64 -3.65
C GLU A 188 0.71 20.17 -4.81
N GLY A 189 -0.20 21.12 -4.54
CA GLY A 189 -1.05 21.76 -5.55
C GLY A 189 -2.31 20.96 -5.93
N GLU A 190 -2.17 19.68 -6.28
CA GLU A 190 -3.29 18.81 -6.65
C GLU A 190 -3.15 17.39 -6.12
N LEU A 191 -4.28 16.67 -5.99
CA LEU A 191 -4.26 15.24 -5.67
C LEU A 191 -3.51 14.46 -6.74
N LYS A 192 -2.72 13.47 -6.31
CA LYS A 192 -2.15 12.50 -7.24
C LYS A 192 -3.26 11.82 -8.05
N VAL A 193 -2.96 11.53 -9.32
CA VAL A 193 -3.93 10.96 -10.29
C VAL A 193 -4.58 9.68 -9.75
N ASP A 194 -3.80 8.82 -9.11
CA ASP A 194 -4.24 7.54 -8.54
C ASP A 194 -5.22 7.71 -7.36
N VAL A 195 -4.96 8.68 -6.48
CA VAL A 195 -5.85 9.04 -5.35
C VAL A 195 -7.11 9.73 -5.87
N ASN A 196 -6.99 10.67 -6.81
CA ASN A 196 -8.14 11.35 -7.40
C ASN A 196 -9.07 10.35 -8.12
N ARG A 197 -8.50 9.40 -8.88
CA ARG A 197 -9.24 8.32 -9.54
C ARG A 197 -9.95 7.42 -8.54
N GLN A 198 -9.27 7.01 -7.46
CA GLN A 198 -9.86 6.20 -6.39
C GLN A 198 -11.09 6.88 -5.78
N LEU A 199 -10.94 8.14 -5.38
CA LEU A 199 -12.02 8.91 -4.77
C LEU A 199 -13.20 9.10 -5.74
N ARG A 200 -12.94 9.45 -6.99
CA ARG A 200 -14.00 9.55 -8.02
C ARG A 200 -14.73 8.24 -8.24
N MET A 201 -14.00 7.11 -8.26
CA MET A 201 -14.61 5.79 -8.37
C MET A 201 -15.56 5.50 -7.20
N TYR A 202 -15.20 5.87 -5.97
CA TYR A 202 -16.08 5.75 -4.81
C TYR A 202 -17.35 6.61 -4.95
N ARG A 203 -17.21 7.88 -5.29
CA ARG A 203 -18.35 8.78 -5.57
C ARG A 203 -19.28 8.16 -6.60
N ASP A 204 -18.72 7.70 -7.71
CA ASP A 204 -19.51 7.33 -8.87
C ASP A 204 -20.22 5.99 -8.67
N ILE A 205 -19.61 5.01 -7.99
CA ILE A 205 -20.31 3.78 -7.61
C ILE A 205 -21.43 4.11 -6.61
N LEU A 206 -21.18 5.00 -5.64
CA LEU A 206 -22.18 5.39 -4.65
C LEU A 206 -23.40 6.05 -5.32
N LEU A 207 -23.16 6.97 -6.26
CA LEU A 207 -24.22 7.61 -7.05
C LEU A 207 -24.97 6.63 -7.95
N ALA A 208 -24.26 5.71 -8.62
CA ALA A 208 -24.87 4.72 -9.50
C ALA A 208 -25.79 3.75 -8.74
N ASN A 209 -25.41 3.40 -7.51
CA ASN A 209 -26.21 2.52 -6.65
C ASN A 209 -27.40 3.20 -6.00
N ASN A 210 -27.41 4.53 -5.93
CA ASN A 210 -28.43 5.29 -5.21
C ASN A 210 -29.06 6.36 -6.12
N PRO A 211 -30.00 5.99 -7.00
CA PRO A 211 -30.73 6.95 -7.82
C PRO A 211 -31.44 7.98 -6.93
N GLY A 212 -31.10 9.27 -7.12
CA GLY A 212 -31.64 10.36 -6.29
C GLY A 212 -30.87 10.62 -4.99
N ALA A 213 -29.68 10.04 -4.82
CA ALA A 213 -28.77 10.41 -3.73
C ALA A 213 -28.52 11.93 -3.68
N PRO A 214 -28.30 12.49 -2.48
CA PRO A 214 -27.89 13.88 -2.37
C PRO A 214 -26.48 14.09 -2.96
N PRO A 215 -26.02 15.33 -3.15
CA PRO A 215 -24.68 15.61 -3.66
C PRO A 215 -23.59 14.86 -2.86
N VAL A 216 -22.62 14.27 -3.55
CA VAL A 216 -21.52 13.51 -2.94
C VAL A 216 -20.21 14.27 -3.14
N ARG A 217 -19.57 14.63 -2.03
CA ARG A 217 -18.20 15.16 -1.99
C ARG A 217 -17.25 14.04 -1.58
N THR A 218 -16.10 13.97 -2.21
CA THR A 218 -15.05 12.98 -1.90
C THR A 218 -13.73 13.68 -1.60
N GLU A 219 -13.06 13.28 -0.52
CA GLU A 219 -11.82 13.90 -0.07
C GLU A 219 -10.78 12.88 0.36
N GLY A 220 -9.52 13.18 0.03
CA GLY A 220 -8.36 12.58 0.68
C GLY A 220 -8.06 13.36 1.96
N TRP A 221 -8.09 12.66 3.09
CA TRP A 221 -7.87 13.24 4.41
C TRP A 221 -6.47 12.90 4.90
N TYR A 222 -5.53 13.86 4.81
CA TYR A 222 -4.13 13.63 5.14
C TYR A 222 -3.87 13.91 6.61
N THR A 223 -3.70 12.83 7.37
CA THR A 223 -3.63 12.88 8.84
C THR A 223 -2.28 13.42 9.35
N HIS A 224 -1.27 13.55 8.50
CA HIS A 224 0.02 14.10 8.90
C HIS A 224 -0.06 15.58 9.31
N ASP A 225 -0.80 16.38 8.54
CA ASP A 225 -0.96 17.83 8.72
C ASP A 225 -2.43 18.27 8.84
N ALA A 226 -3.35 17.29 8.92
CA ALA A 226 -4.80 17.48 8.97
C ALA A 226 -5.38 18.24 7.76
N SER A 227 -4.73 18.17 6.59
CA SER A 227 -5.24 18.78 5.36
C SER A 227 -6.27 17.89 4.63
N LYS A 228 -7.27 18.53 4.01
CA LYS A 228 -8.35 17.88 3.25
C LYS A 228 -8.25 18.30 1.80
N TRP A 229 -8.29 17.31 0.91
CA TRP A 229 -8.11 17.53 -0.52
C TRP A 229 -9.26 16.92 -1.30
N ALA A 230 -10.07 17.77 -1.94
CA ALA A 230 -11.22 17.33 -2.70
C ALA A 230 -10.81 16.69 -4.04
N ALA A 231 -11.43 15.56 -4.36
CA ALA A 231 -11.33 14.97 -5.69
C ALA A 231 -12.26 15.68 -6.67
N THR A 232 -11.75 15.95 -7.87
CA THR A 232 -12.46 16.69 -8.92
C THR A 232 -12.34 15.98 -10.26
N GLY A 233 -13.32 16.18 -11.12
CA GLY A 233 -13.39 15.61 -12.47
C GLY A 233 -14.68 14.81 -12.72
N ALA A 234 -14.85 14.43 -13.99
CA ALA A 234 -16.03 13.73 -14.51
C ALA A 234 -16.28 12.36 -13.85
N ASN A 235 -17.37 11.70 -14.24
CA ASN A 235 -17.61 10.31 -13.86
C ASN A 235 -16.50 9.39 -14.43
N VAL A 236 -16.11 8.34 -13.71
CA VAL A 236 -15.03 7.40 -14.12
C VAL A 236 -15.51 5.96 -14.32
N LEU A 237 -16.81 5.67 -14.25
CA LEU A 237 -17.31 4.29 -14.30
C LEU A 237 -17.04 3.64 -15.66
N GLU A 238 -17.20 4.35 -16.76
CA GLU A 238 -16.92 3.81 -18.09
C GLU A 238 -15.46 3.37 -18.22
N ASP A 239 -14.52 4.22 -17.81
CA ASP A 239 -13.10 3.90 -17.76
C ASP A 239 -12.81 2.72 -16.82
N ALA A 240 -13.47 2.68 -15.65
CA ALA A 240 -13.32 1.59 -14.69
C ALA A 240 -13.83 0.25 -15.26
N TYR A 241 -14.93 0.25 -16.01
CA TYR A 241 -15.44 -0.96 -16.69
C TYR A 241 -14.53 -1.38 -17.85
N ALA A 242 -13.96 -0.44 -18.60
CA ALA A 242 -12.98 -0.74 -19.62
C ALA A 242 -11.73 -1.40 -19.01
N ALA A 243 -11.24 -0.86 -17.90
CA ALA A 243 -10.14 -1.46 -17.13
C ALA A 243 -10.52 -2.83 -16.56
N TRP A 244 -11.75 -3.02 -16.07
CA TRP A 244 -12.22 -4.32 -15.59
C TRP A 244 -12.18 -5.38 -16.70
N GLN A 245 -12.63 -5.01 -17.90
CA GLN A 245 -12.60 -5.87 -19.09
C GLN A 245 -11.17 -6.21 -19.52
N ALA A 246 -10.26 -5.23 -19.49
CA ALA A 246 -8.85 -5.44 -19.84
C ALA A 246 -8.06 -6.24 -18.78
N THR A 247 -8.61 -6.33 -17.56
CA THR A 247 -7.97 -6.99 -16.42
C THR A 247 -8.55 -8.37 -16.07
N VAL A 248 -9.40 -8.91 -16.95
CA VAL A 248 -9.94 -10.28 -16.82
C VAL A 248 -8.78 -11.25 -16.62
N PRO A 249 -8.87 -12.18 -15.64
CA PRO A 249 -7.81 -13.13 -15.36
C PRO A 249 -7.40 -13.91 -16.61
N THR A 250 -6.09 -13.96 -16.86
CA THR A 250 -5.49 -14.69 -17.98
C THR A 250 -4.22 -15.40 -17.50
N PRO A 251 -3.96 -16.63 -17.97
CA PRO A 251 -2.70 -17.32 -17.66
C PRO A 251 -1.51 -16.68 -18.39
N LEU A 252 -1.77 -15.89 -19.43
CA LEU A 252 -0.70 -15.23 -20.19
C LEU A 252 -0.28 -13.91 -19.53
N PRO A 253 1.03 -13.67 -19.41
CA PRO A 253 1.62 -12.36 -19.18
C PRO A 253 0.92 -11.22 -19.91
N MET A 254 0.49 -10.20 -19.17
CA MET A 254 0.09 -8.93 -19.77
C MET A 254 1.31 -8.10 -20.17
N GLU A 255 1.15 -7.28 -21.21
CA GLU A 255 2.20 -6.40 -21.74
C GLU A 255 2.77 -5.46 -20.67
N ALA A 256 4.08 -5.24 -20.71
CA ALA A 256 4.77 -4.37 -19.78
C ALA A 256 4.87 -2.94 -20.31
N THR A 257 4.40 -1.97 -19.54
CA THR A 257 4.76 -0.56 -19.72
C THR A 257 6.13 -0.33 -19.08
N VAL A 258 7.20 -0.26 -19.87
CA VAL A 258 8.57 0.00 -19.38
C VAL A 258 8.88 1.50 -19.38
N GLY A 259 9.58 1.97 -18.36
CA GLY A 259 9.93 3.39 -18.23
C GLY A 259 10.28 3.80 -16.80
N ASP A 260 10.57 5.10 -16.63
CA ASP A 260 10.96 5.65 -15.33
C ASP A 260 9.84 5.53 -14.29
N ASP A 261 8.59 5.82 -14.68
CA ASP A 261 7.44 5.78 -13.76
C ASP A 261 7.02 4.36 -13.35
N SER A 262 7.44 3.33 -14.11
CA SER A 262 7.13 1.92 -13.84
C SER A 262 8.36 1.15 -13.34
N CYS A 263 9.34 0.93 -14.22
CA CYS A 263 10.57 0.17 -13.94
C CYS A 263 11.56 0.95 -13.09
N GLY A 264 11.64 2.28 -13.26
CA GLY A 264 12.41 3.18 -12.41
C GLY A 264 11.77 3.40 -11.03
N GLY A 265 10.45 3.25 -10.94
CA GLY A 265 9.67 3.38 -9.72
C GLY A 265 9.68 2.18 -8.78
N PHE A 266 8.76 2.21 -7.81
CA PHE A 266 8.54 1.12 -6.86
C PHE A 266 7.65 0.04 -7.48
N CYS A 267 8.20 -1.15 -7.69
CA CYS A 267 7.45 -2.34 -8.10
C CYS A 267 7.90 -3.53 -7.26
N ASP A 268 6.97 -4.16 -6.54
CA ASP A 268 7.28 -5.30 -5.67
C ASP A 268 7.67 -6.55 -6.44
N TRP A 269 7.37 -6.64 -7.74
CA TRP A 269 7.50 -7.88 -8.52
C TRP A 269 8.71 -7.91 -9.46
N LYS A 270 9.70 -7.04 -9.25
CA LYS A 270 10.91 -6.97 -10.09
C LYS A 270 11.62 -8.32 -10.23
N ALA A 271 11.70 -9.13 -9.16
CA ALA A 271 12.34 -10.46 -9.15
C ALA A 271 11.72 -11.49 -10.14
N TRP A 272 10.51 -11.21 -10.65
CA TRP A 272 9.79 -12.05 -11.60
C TRP A 272 9.55 -11.37 -12.95
N CYS A 273 10.10 -10.16 -13.16
CA CYS A 273 9.83 -9.34 -14.34
C CYS A 273 11.10 -9.17 -15.19
N PRO A 274 11.23 -9.88 -16.33
CA PRO A 274 12.40 -9.73 -17.20
C PRO A 274 12.48 -8.34 -17.84
N HIS A 275 11.35 -7.71 -18.14
CA HIS A 275 11.26 -6.37 -18.75
C HIS A 275 11.92 -5.27 -17.91
N TRP A 276 11.74 -5.31 -16.58
CA TRP A 276 12.44 -4.38 -15.69
C TRP A 276 13.95 -4.51 -15.83
N TRP A 277 14.45 -5.74 -15.86
CA TRP A 277 15.88 -6.00 -15.88
C TRP A 277 16.51 -5.63 -17.23
N GLN A 278 15.83 -5.97 -18.33
CA GLN A 278 16.21 -5.57 -19.68
C GLN A 278 16.25 -4.05 -19.83
N TRP A 279 15.21 -3.34 -19.36
CA TRP A 279 15.17 -1.88 -19.42
C TRP A 279 16.33 -1.21 -18.66
N ARG A 280 16.67 -1.73 -17.47
CA ARG A 280 17.84 -1.24 -16.69
C ARG A 280 19.16 -1.54 -17.39
N HIS A 281 19.25 -2.63 -18.14
CA HIS A 281 20.44 -2.98 -18.93
C HIS A 281 20.60 -2.00 -20.10
N GLU A 282 19.55 -1.82 -20.88
CA GLU A 282 19.55 -0.98 -22.09
C GLU A 282 19.79 0.49 -21.79
N ASN A 283 19.23 1.03 -20.71
CA ASN A 283 19.48 2.40 -20.29
C ASN A 283 20.80 2.55 -19.50
N GLY A 284 21.55 1.45 -19.32
CA GLY A 284 22.86 1.45 -18.66
C GLY A 284 22.81 1.78 -17.18
N THR A 285 21.72 1.53 -16.47
CA THR A 285 21.56 1.84 -15.04
C THR A 285 21.62 0.60 -14.13
N LEU A 286 21.88 -0.59 -14.66
CA LEU A 286 22.16 -1.78 -13.84
C LEU A 286 23.28 -1.52 -12.83
N HIS A 287 23.02 -1.84 -11.57
CA HIS A 287 23.99 -1.75 -10.48
C HIS A 287 24.53 -0.34 -10.23
N LYS A 288 23.87 0.71 -10.77
CA LYS A 288 24.27 2.12 -10.67
C LYS A 288 23.26 2.92 -9.85
N SER A 289 23.70 3.38 -8.68
CA SER A 289 23.07 4.36 -7.79
C SER A 289 23.67 4.18 -6.39
N ASP A 290 23.17 4.94 -5.41
CA ASP A 290 23.49 4.70 -3.99
C ASP A 290 22.76 3.50 -3.40
N PHE A 291 21.52 3.29 -3.88
CA PHE A 291 20.68 2.14 -3.60
C PHE A 291 20.26 1.51 -4.92
N SER A 292 20.72 0.29 -5.19
CA SER A 292 20.43 -0.41 -6.44
C SER A 292 19.71 -1.73 -6.19
N ASP A 293 18.80 -2.04 -7.10
CA ASP A 293 18.32 -3.39 -7.31
C ASP A 293 19.35 -4.12 -8.20
N ALA A 294 19.59 -5.40 -7.94
CA ALA A 294 20.61 -6.20 -8.63
C ALA A 294 20.17 -7.66 -8.79
N VAL A 295 20.61 -8.29 -9.88
CA VAL A 295 20.59 -9.75 -10.04
C VAL A 295 22.03 -10.25 -9.97
N VAL A 296 22.27 -11.25 -9.12
CA VAL A 296 23.62 -11.73 -8.79
C VAL A 296 23.67 -13.25 -8.66
N LEU A 297 24.86 -13.84 -8.85
CA LEU A 297 25.19 -15.18 -8.38
C LEU A 297 25.91 -15.10 -7.04
N LEU A 298 25.60 -16.03 -6.14
CA LEU A 298 26.29 -16.17 -4.86
C LEU A 298 27.41 -17.21 -5.01
N HIS A 299 28.66 -16.80 -4.82
CA HIS A 299 29.83 -17.69 -4.87
C HIS A 299 30.20 -18.22 -3.49
N GLU A 300 30.30 -17.30 -2.53
CA GLU A 300 30.68 -17.61 -1.16
C GLU A 300 29.74 -16.89 -0.20
N PHE A 301 29.40 -17.57 0.90
CA PHE A 301 28.65 -17.00 2.00
C PHE A 301 29.12 -17.61 3.31
N ASP A 302 29.51 -16.78 4.26
CA ASP A 302 29.75 -17.17 5.63
C ASP A 302 28.50 -16.84 6.47
N PRO A 303 27.72 -17.85 6.92
CA PRO A 303 26.51 -17.65 7.71
C PRO A 303 26.74 -16.95 9.06
N SER A 304 27.95 -17.12 9.62
CA SER A 304 28.28 -16.61 10.95
C SER A 304 28.45 -15.10 10.92
N SER A 305 29.31 -14.60 10.03
CA SER A 305 29.56 -13.17 9.88
C SER A 305 28.55 -12.50 8.95
N GLY A 306 27.99 -13.20 7.97
CA GLY A 306 27.19 -12.64 6.88
C GLY A 306 28.03 -12.04 5.73
N ALA A 307 29.34 -12.29 5.69
CA ALA A 307 30.15 -11.90 4.54
C ALA A 307 29.84 -12.79 3.33
N ALA A 308 29.87 -12.20 2.13
CA ALA A 308 29.60 -12.92 0.90
C ALA A 308 30.44 -12.39 -0.27
N VAL A 309 30.67 -13.26 -1.26
CA VAL A 309 31.17 -12.88 -2.58
C VAL A 309 30.05 -13.11 -3.59
N LEU A 310 29.66 -12.03 -4.25
CA LEU A 310 28.65 -12.02 -5.29
C LEU A 310 29.33 -11.87 -6.65
N GLU A 311 28.71 -12.37 -7.71
CA GLU A 311 29.04 -12.03 -9.09
C GLU A 311 27.85 -11.33 -9.73
N LEU A 312 28.09 -10.17 -10.32
CA LEU A 312 27.06 -9.39 -10.98
C LEU A 312 26.58 -10.12 -12.23
N CYS A 313 25.27 -10.06 -12.49
CA CYS A 313 24.68 -10.62 -13.69
C CYS A 313 24.12 -9.54 -14.60
N GLU A 314 23.92 -9.91 -15.86
CA GLU A 314 23.17 -9.18 -16.87
C GLU A 314 22.20 -10.11 -17.62
N PRO A 315 21.14 -9.59 -18.26
CA PRO A 315 20.22 -10.41 -19.02
C PRO A 315 20.90 -10.94 -20.29
N LEU A 316 20.86 -12.26 -20.48
CA LEU A 316 21.29 -12.89 -21.75
C LEU A 316 20.27 -12.64 -22.87
N ASN A 317 19.00 -12.60 -22.51
CA ASN A 317 17.88 -12.52 -23.43
C ASN A 317 16.65 -11.87 -22.77
N ALA A 318 15.61 -11.63 -23.57
CA ALA A 318 14.35 -11.04 -23.12
C ALA A 318 13.53 -11.93 -22.16
N GLU A 319 13.91 -13.19 -21.96
CA GLU A 319 13.26 -14.10 -21.01
C GLU A 319 13.76 -13.87 -19.57
N GLY A 320 14.80 -13.05 -19.39
CA GLY A 320 15.41 -12.77 -18.09
C GLY A 320 16.42 -13.82 -17.65
N ARG A 321 16.93 -14.67 -18.56
CA ARG A 321 17.99 -15.61 -18.20
C ARG A 321 19.24 -14.84 -17.78
N ALA A 322 19.74 -15.13 -16.58
CA ALA A 322 20.91 -14.46 -16.04
C ALA A 322 22.21 -15.06 -16.55
N VAL A 323 23.16 -14.19 -16.94
CA VAL A 323 24.54 -14.57 -17.22
C VAL A 323 25.54 -13.77 -16.38
N PRO A 324 26.60 -14.42 -15.89
CA PRO A 324 27.65 -13.76 -15.11
C PRO A 324 28.43 -12.77 -15.97
N THR A 325 28.76 -11.61 -15.41
CA THR A 325 29.58 -10.61 -16.10
C THR A 325 31.09 -10.79 -15.87
N GLY A 326 31.50 -11.71 -14.99
CA GLY A 326 32.88 -11.82 -14.50
C GLY A 326 33.24 -10.81 -13.41
N VAL A 327 32.34 -9.89 -13.06
CA VAL A 327 32.58 -8.85 -12.04
C VAL A 327 32.17 -9.36 -10.67
N GLN A 328 33.15 -9.66 -9.83
CA GLN A 328 32.93 -10.02 -8.43
C GLN A 328 32.79 -8.80 -7.53
N GLN A 329 31.91 -8.91 -6.54
CA GLN A 329 31.59 -7.86 -5.59
C GLN A 329 31.45 -8.44 -4.19
N SER A 330 32.24 -7.91 -3.25
CA SER A 330 32.08 -8.25 -1.84
C SER A 330 30.80 -7.66 -1.27
N ALA A 331 30.08 -8.43 -0.45
CA ALA A 331 28.85 -8.00 0.19
C ALA A 331 28.82 -8.39 1.67
N LYS A 332 28.00 -7.65 2.43
CA LYS A 332 27.69 -7.93 3.84
C LYS A 332 26.18 -8.00 4.02
N PHE A 333 25.69 -9.18 4.37
CA PHE A 333 24.30 -9.43 4.74
C PHE A 333 24.13 -9.29 6.25
N THR A 334 23.16 -8.48 6.68
CA THR A 334 22.85 -8.28 8.12
C THR A 334 21.35 -8.36 8.38
N ASP A 335 21.00 -8.66 9.64
CA ASP A 335 19.62 -8.73 10.12
C ASP A 335 18.70 -9.54 9.17
N ARG A 336 17.53 -8.99 8.84
CA ARG A 336 16.54 -9.58 7.94
C ARG A 336 17.10 -9.90 6.55
N GLY A 337 18.07 -9.15 6.03
CA GLY A 337 18.73 -9.46 4.76
C GLY A 337 19.50 -10.78 4.83
N LYS A 338 20.18 -11.04 5.95
CA LYS A 338 20.89 -12.31 6.20
C LYS A 338 19.92 -13.47 6.40
N GLU A 339 18.87 -13.25 7.20
CA GLU A 339 17.84 -14.26 7.45
C GLU A 339 17.16 -14.67 6.14
N ALA A 340 16.76 -13.71 5.30
CA ALA A 340 16.12 -13.99 4.02
C ALA A 340 17.04 -14.76 3.05
N LEU A 341 18.35 -14.47 3.05
CA LEU A 341 19.32 -15.26 2.30
C LEU A 341 19.39 -16.70 2.82
N GLN A 342 19.50 -16.88 4.13
CA GLN A 342 19.56 -18.20 4.76
C GLN A 342 18.29 -19.02 4.53
N GLU A 343 17.11 -18.40 4.59
CA GLU A 343 15.83 -19.01 4.23
C GLU A 343 15.82 -19.45 2.76
N THR A 344 16.31 -18.59 1.86
CA THR A 344 16.37 -18.89 0.41
C THR A 344 17.29 -20.07 0.13
N LEU A 345 18.48 -20.10 0.73
CA LEU A 345 19.44 -21.20 0.58
C LEU A 345 18.95 -22.48 1.27
N GLY A 346 18.35 -22.36 2.45
CA GLY A 346 17.76 -23.48 3.19
C GLY A 346 16.57 -24.11 2.46
N GLY A 347 15.87 -23.35 1.62
CA GLY A 347 14.86 -23.84 0.68
C GLY A 347 15.42 -24.56 -0.55
N GLY A 348 16.76 -24.66 -0.69
CA GLY A 348 17.42 -25.39 -1.78
C GLY A 348 17.62 -24.59 -3.06
N HIS A 349 17.41 -23.27 -3.06
CA HIS A 349 17.66 -22.44 -4.23
C HIS A 349 19.16 -22.35 -4.57
N GLN A 350 19.52 -22.63 -5.82
CA GLN A 350 20.92 -22.62 -6.32
C GLN A 350 21.16 -21.64 -7.48
N GLY A 351 20.12 -20.91 -7.91
CA GLY A 351 20.20 -20.00 -9.06
C GLY A 351 20.58 -18.56 -8.68
N ALA A 352 20.46 -17.67 -9.66
CA ALA A 352 20.62 -16.24 -9.43
C ALA A 352 19.64 -15.71 -8.37
N LEU A 353 20.06 -14.66 -7.66
CA LEU A 353 19.30 -13.99 -6.62
C LEU A 353 18.96 -12.58 -7.10
N PHE A 354 17.74 -12.14 -6.81
CA PHE A 354 17.37 -10.73 -6.82
C PHE A 354 17.66 -10.11 -5.46
N LEU A 355 18.44 -9.04 -5.47
CA LEU A 355 18.70 -8.19 -4.31
C LEU A 355 18.06 -6.82 -4.54
N GLY A 356 17.06 -6.46 -3.74
CA GLY A 356 16.38 -5.18 -3.85
C GLY A 356 16.92 -4.13 -2.88
N SER A 357 17.12 -2.90 -3.35
CA SER A 357 17.54 -1.74 -2.54
C SER A 357 18.87 -1.95 -1.77
N VAL A 358 19.84 -2.60 -2.41
CA VAL A 358 21.19 -2.81 -1.88
C VAL A 358 21.93 -1.48 -1.82
N MET A 359 22.62 -1.18 -0.73
CA MET A 359 23.47 0.00 -0.66
C MET A 359 24.82 -0.29 -1.34
N THR A 360 25.10 0.41 -2.43
CA THR A 360 26.18 0.13 -3.38
C THR A 360 27.31 1.17 -3.37
N GLN A 361 27.18 2.29 -2.66
CA GLN A 361 28.22 3.33 -2.54
C GLN A 361 29.54 2.83 -1.94
N ASN A 362 29.48 1.81 -1.08
CA ASN A 362 30.64 1.31 -0.37
C ASN A 362 31.34 0.22 -1.19
N ARG A 363 32.67 0.08 -1.02
CA ARG A 363 33.44 -1.03 -1.60
C ARG A 363 32.86 -2.40 -1.27
N VAL A 364 32.19 -2.52 -0.13
CA VAL A 364 31.41 -3.71 0.26
C VAL A 364 29.93 -3.34 0.21
N TRP A 365 29.16 -4.03 -0.63
CA TRP A 365 27.72 -3.84 -0.74
C TRP A 365 27.04 -4.23 0.57
N ARG A 366 26.07 -3.42 1.03
CA ARG A 366 25.32 -3.73 2.25
C ARG A 366 23.92 -4.19 1.92
N VAL A 367 23.62 -5.42 2.32
CA VAL A 367 22.29 -6.04 2.22
C VAL A 367 21.70 -6.11 3.62
N GLY A 368 21.04 -5.03 4.03
CA GLY A 368 20.55 -4.83 5.38
C GLY A 368 19.08 -5.22 5.57
N HIS A 369 18.52 -4.82 6.70
CA HIS A 369 17.16 -5.17 7.12
C HIS A 369 16.03 -4.59 6.26
N TRP A 370 16.32 -3.74 5.28
CA TRP A 370 15.36 -3.13 4.35
C TRP A 370 15.38 -3.78 2.97
N CYS A 371 16.44 -4.53 2.67
CA CYS A 371 16.66 -5.13 1.36
C CYS A 371 15.71 -6.30 1.13
N ASP A 372 15.33 -6.50 -0.14
CA ASP A 372 14.76 -7.78 -0.56
C ASP A 372 15.90 -8.74 -0.93
N VAL A 373 15.76 -10.00 -0.53
CA VAL A 373 16.61 -11.10 -0.99
C VAL A 373 15.67 -12.20 -1.43
N LEU A 374 15.61 -12.44 -2.74
CA LEU A 374 14.64 -13.35 -3.35
C LEU A 374 15.34 -14.21 -4.42
N PRO A 375 14.83 -15.41 -4.71
CA PRO A 375 15.13 -16.09 -5.96
C PRO A 375 14.86 -15.18 -7.16
N TRP A 376 15.81 -15.08 -8.09
CA TRP A 376 15.51 -14.55 -9.43
C TRP A 376 14.74 -15.62 -10.20
N ALA A 377 13.47 -15.35 -10.47
CA ALA A 377 12.55 -16.30 -11.10
C ALA A 377 11.68 -15.58 -12.14
N PRO A 378 12.27 -15.08 -13.23
CA PRO A 378 11.56 -14.31 -14.23
C PRO A 378 10.43 -15.15 -14.84
N MET A 379 9.29 -14.51 -15.04
CA MET A 379 8.18 -15.07 -15.80
C MET A 379 8.27 -14.45 -17.20
N PRO A 380 8.65 -15.20 -18.24
CA PRO A 380 8.77 -14.67 -19.60
C PRO A 380 7.40 -14.57 -20.27
N ASP A 381 7.30 -13.76 -21.33
CA ASP A 381 6.09 -13.67 -22.14
C ASP A 381 5.86 -14.94 -22.98
N GLY A 382 4.64 -15.12 -23.49
CA GLY A 382 4.31 -16.25 -24.37
C GLY A 382 4.20 -17.61 -23.66
N ILE A 383 4.44 -17.67 -22.35
CA ILE A 383 4.24 -18.87 -21.53
C ILE A 383 2.99 -18.70 -20.68
N GLU A 384 2.12 -19.72 -20.69
CA GLU A 384 0.98 -19.76 -19.78
C GLU A 384 1.42 -20.10 -18.35
N HIS A 385 0.95 -19.30 -17.40
CA HIS A 385 1.14 -19.54 -15.97
C HIS A 385 -0.21 -19.81 -15.32
N HIS A 386 -0.40 -21.07 -14.92
CA HIS A 386 -1.59 -21.52 -14.22
C HIS A 386 -1.34 -21.48 -12.70
N LYS A 387 -2.40 -21.18 -11.95
CA LYS A 387 -2.38 -21.14 -10.49
C LYS A 387 -2.76 -22.46 -9.85
#